data_AF-A0A9Q0JNZ9-F1
#
_entry.id   AF-A0A9Q0JNZ9-F1
#
_cell.length_a   1.000
_cell.length_b   1.000
_cell.length_c   1.000
_cell.angle_alpha   90.00
_cell.angle_beta   90.00
_cell.angle_gamma   90.00
#
_symmetry.space_group_name_H-M   'P 1'
#
loop_
_entity.id
_entity.type
_entity.pdbx_description
1 polymer ?
#
loop_
_entity_poly.entity_id
_entity_poly.type
_entity_poly.pdbx_seq_one_letter_code
_entity_poly.pdbx_strand_id
1 'polypeptide(L)'
;GCVDVEESSPIISSSAAKLSKNCGDEVKQSVLGLQGSVPTDNCCRQLVRSGKTCHDSFAQLLVSREPASQKSSIIENSKTIWEECVEN
;
A
#
# COMPACT_ATOMS: atom_id res chain seq x y z
N GLY A 1 -1.66 -11.78 -3.00
CA GLY A 1 -1.58 -10.30 -3.03
C GLY A 1 -0.72 -9.85 -1.86
N CYS A 2 -0.36 -8.56 -1.79
CA CYS A 2 0.56 -7.95 -0.81
C CYS A 2 0.44 -8.38 0.65
N VAL A 3 -0.75 -8.81 1.04
CA VAL A 3 -1.05 -9.48 2.29
C VAL A 3 -1.77 -10.77 1.91
N ASP A 4 -1.33 -11.90 2.47
CA ASP A 4 -2.23 -13.03 2.59
C ASP A 4 -3.30 -12.60 3.60
N VAL A 5 -4.55 -12.58 3.13
CA VAL A 5 -5.69 -12.75 4.01
C VAL A 5 -5.49 -14.14 4.62
N GLU A 6 -5.59 -14.26 5.94
CA GLU A 6 -5.75 -15.58 6.54
C GLU A 6 -6.96 -16.27 5.93
N GLU A 7 -6.75 -17.10 4.91
CA GLU A 7 -7.61 -18.24 4.58
C GLU A 7 -6.94 -19.16 3.55
N SER A 8 -6.37 -20.25 4.06
CA SER A 8 -6.51 -21.60 3.52
C SER A 8 -6.62 -21.77 2.00
N SER A 9 -5.52 -21.69 1.25
CA SER A 9 -5.34 -22.48 0.01
C SER A 9 -3.85 -22.52 -0.39
N PRO A 10 -3.28 -23.70 -0.70
CA PRO A 10 -1.92 -23.80 -1.19
C PRO A 10 -1.90 -23.34 -2.66
N ILE A 11 -0.70 -23.05 -3.16
CA ILE A 11 -0.39 -22.68 -4.56
C ILE A 11 -0.43 -21.15 -4.81
N ILE A 12 0.71 -20.48 -4.60
CA ILE A 12 1.56 -19.88 -5.66
C ILE A 12 2.86 -19.41 -4.98
N SER A 13 3.96 -20.10 -5.31
CA SER A 13 5.32 -19.64 -5.08
C SER A 13 5.66 -18.56 -6.11
N SER A 14 5.98 -17.34 -5.67
CA SER A 14 6.79 -16.37 -6.44
C SER A 14 7.11 -15.15 -5.58
N SER A 15 8.25 -15.18 -4.86
CA SER A 15 9.18 -14.07 -4.56
C SER A 15 8.68 -12.62 -4.37
N ALA A 16 7.45 -12.35 -3.98
CA ALA A 16 6.99 -11.00 -3.62
C ALA A 16 7.38 -10.73 -2.17
N ALA A 17 8.31 -9.81 -1.93
CA ALA A 17 8.61 -9.33 -0.59
C ALA A 17 7.31 -8.74 0.00
N LYS A 18 6.91 -9.19 1.19
CA LYS A 18 5.67 -8.78 1.84
C LYS A 18 5.90 -7.53 2.69
N LEU A 19 4.92 -6.63 2.73
CA LEU A 19 4.91 -5.55 3.71
C LEU A 19 4.71 -6.14 5.11
N SER A 20 5.49 -5.70 6.09
CA SER A 20 5.13 -5.94 7.49
C SER A 20 3.77 -5.31 7.81
N LYS A 21 3.05 -5.86 8.80
CA LYS A 21 1.75 -5.30 9.23
C LYS A 21 1.86 -3.80 9.56
N ASN A 22 2.90 -3.42 10.30
CA ASN A 22 3.14 -2.03 10.67
C ASN A 22 3.32 -1.13 9.44
N CYS A 23 4.09 -1.59 8.45
CA CYS A 23 4.27 -0.83 7.22
C CYS A 23 2.98 -0.76 6.39
N GLY A 24 2.20 -1.84 6.33
CA GLY A 24 0.88 -1.83 5.71
C GLY A 24 -0.07 -0.81 6.37
N ASP A 25 -0.04 -0.70 7.70
CA ASP A 25 -0.82 0.27 8.47
C ASP A 25 -0.35 1.71 8.21
N GLU A 26 0.98 1.97 8.17
CA GLU A 26 1.54 3.29 7.79
C GLU A 26 1.09 3.70 6.38
N VAL A 27 1.29 2.82 5.38
CA VAL A 27 0.87 3.09 4.00
C VAL A 27 -0.62 3.35 3.91
N LYS A 28 -1.44 2.58 4.64
CA LYS A 28 -2.89 2.82 4.71
C LYS A 28 -3.21 4.21 5.25
N GLN A 29 -2.60 4.59 6.37
CA GLN A 29 -2.87 5.89 7.00
C GLN A 29 -2.46 7.05 6.11
N SER A 30 -1.29 6.97 5.45
CA SER A 30 -0.85 7.98 4.49
C SER A 30 -1.78 8.04 3.27
N VAL A 31 -2.17 6.91 2.68
CA VAL A 31 -3.07 6.87 1.51
C VAL A 31 -4.45 7.47 1.84
N LEU A 32 -4.98 7.16 3.02
CA LEU A 32 -6.25 7.73 3.50
C LEU A 32 -6.13 9.20 3.93
N GLY A 33 -4.94 9.80 3.87
CA GLY A 33 -4.70 11.17 4.33
C GLY A 33 -4.89 11.37 5.83
N LEU A 34 -4.89 10.28 6.61
CA LEU A 34 -4.95 10.31 8.07
C LEU A 34 -3.61 10.66 8.69
N GLN A 35 -2.53 10.40 7.95
CA GLN A 35 -1.18 10.78 8.28
C GLN A 35 -0.68 11.75 7.21
N GLY A 36 -0.33 12.99 7.62
CA GLY A 36 0.17 14.03 6.72
C GLY A 36 1.62 13.85 6.27
N SER A 37 2.18 12.67 6.45
CA SER A 37 3.57 12.34 6.11
C SER A 37 3.64 11.06 5.28
N VAL A 38 4.67 11.00 4.44
CA VAL A 38 5.13 9.79 3.76
C VAL A 38 5.40 8.68 4.78
N PRO A 39 5.21 7.40 4.45
CA PRO A 39 5.68 6.29 5.26
C PRO A 39 7.18 6.42 5.58
N THR A 40 7.61 5.80 6.69
CA THR A 40 9.02 5.81 7.08
C THR A 40 9.94 5.25 5.98
N ASP A 41 11.21 5.66 5.89
CA ASP A 41 12.14 5.15 4.85
C ASP A 41 12.23 3.61 4.86
N ASN A 42 12.16 3.00 6.04
CA ASN A 42 12.13 1.56 6.18
C ASN A 42 10.86 0.94 5.57
N CYS A 43 9.71 1.61 5.74
CA CYS A 43 8.46 1.21 5.11
C CYS A 43 8.46 1.47 3.60
N CYS A 44 8.97 2.62 3.13
CA CYS A 44 9.15 2.89 1.71
C CYS A 44 10.04 1.82 1.04
N ARG A 45 11.16 1.43 1.65
CA ARG A 45 12.00 0.34 1.12
C ARG A 45 11.26 -0.99 1.05
N GLN A 46 10.40 -1.31 2.02
CA GLN A 46 9.55 -2.50 1.96
C GLN A 46 8.52 -2.38 0.83
N LEU A 47 7.84 -1.24 0.71
CA LEU A 47 6.82 -0.96 -0.30
C LEU A 47 7.38 -1.07 -1.72
N VAL A 48 8.53 -0.44 -1.98
CA VAL A 48 9.22 -0.52 -3.28
C VAL A 48 9.64 -1.95 -3.58
N ARG A 49 10.16 -2.71 -2.60
CA ARG A 49 10.49 -4.13 -2.76
C ARG A 49 9.27 -5.02 -3.02
N SER A 50 8.11 -4.67 -2.46
CA SER A 50 6.82 -5.33 -2.75
C SER A 50 6.30 -5.00 -4.14
N GLY A 51 6.71 -3.86 -4.70
CA GLY A 51 6.49 -3.47 -6.09
C GLY A 51 5.22 -2.65 -6.33
N LYS A 52 5.19 -1.93 -7.46
CA LYS A 52 4.12 -0.97 -7.77
C LYS A 52 2.74 -1.64 -7.87
N THR A 53 2.67 -2.81 -8.51
CA THR A 53 1.41 -3.56 -8.65
C THR A 53 0.79 -3.89 -7.30
N CYS A 54 1.63 -4.17 -6.30
CA CYS A 54 1.19 -4.43 -4.95
C CYS A 54 0.54 -3.17 -4.34
N HIS A 55 1.26 -2.05 -4.37
CA HIS A 55 0.76 -0.76 -3.91
C HIS A 55 -0.55 -0.33 -4.60
N ASP A 56 -0.59 -0.40 -5.94
CA ASP A 56 -1.76 -0.02 -6.74
C ASP A 56 -2.98 -0.90 -6.37
N SER A 57 -2.77 -2.21 -6.18
CA SER A 57 -3.85 -3.13 -5.78
C SER A 57 -4.39 -2.80 -4.38
N PHE A 58 -3.50 -2.40 -3.47
CA PHE A 58 -3.89 -1.98 -2.13
C PHE A 58 -4.69 -0.67 -2.15
N ALA A 59 -4.25 0.32 -2.94
CA ALA A 59 -4.98 1.57 -3.12
C ALA A 59 -6.36 1.35 -3.74
N GLN A 60 -6.47 0.47 -4.75
CA GLN A 60 -7.76 0.11 -5.35
C GLN A 60 -8.70 -0.54 -4.33
N LEU A 61 -8.17 -1.40 -3.45
CA LEU A 61 -8.96 -1.99 -2.35
C LEU A 61 -9.51 -0.89 -1.43
N LEU A 62 -8.70 0.12 -1.07
CA LEU A 62 -9.17 1.26 -0.28
C LEU A 62 -10.25 2.07 -1.04
N VAL A 63 -10.04 2.38 -2.33
CA VAL A 63 -11.04 3.06 -3.17
C VAL A 63 -12.38 2.31 -3.22
N SER A 64 -12.35 0.97 -3.21
CA SER A 64 -13.59 0.16 -3.20
C SER A 64 -14.33 0.18 -1.86
N ARG A 65 -13.64 0.48 -0.76
CA ARG A 65 -14.17 0.43 0.61
C ARG A 65 -14.59 1.80 1.15
N GLU A 66 -13.99 2.86 0.63
CA GLU A 66 -14.21 4.22 1.11
C GLU A 66 -15.35 4.96 0.37
N PRO A 67 -15.97 5.97 1.01
CA PRO A 67 -17.01 6.80 0.40
C PRO A 67 -16.56 7.45 -0.91
N ALA A 68 -17.51 7.69 -1.82
CA ALA A 68 -17.23 8.33 -3.11
C ALA A 68 -16.51 9.68 -2.98
N SER A 69 -16.79 10.43 -1.92
CA SER A 69 -16.14 11.71 -1.62
C SER A 69 -14.63 11.61 -1.32
N GLN A 70 -14.12 10.43 -0.97
CA GLN A 70 -12.70 10.22 -0.63
C GLN A 70 -11.90 9.59 -1.77
N LYS A 71 -12.55 9.01 -2.78
CA LYS A 71 -11.89 8.18 -3.80
C LYS A 71 -10.83 8.93 -4.60
N SER A 72 -11.10 10.18 -4.98
CA SER A 72 -10.14 11.01 -5.71
C SER A 72 -8.88 11.27 -4.88
N SER A 73 -9.06 11.64 -3.61
CA SER A 73 -7.95 11.89 -2.69
C SER A 73 -7.14 10.63 -2.42
N ILE A 74 -7.77 9.46 -2.30
CA ILE A 74 -7.07 8.17 -2.13
C ILE A 74 -6.20 7.85 -3.34
N ILE A 75 -6.72 8.08 -4.56
CA ILE A 75 -5.95 7.85 -5.80
C ILE A 75 -4.76 8.80 -5.89
N GLU A 76 -4.98 10.08 -5.59
CA GLU A 76 -3.93 11.10 -5.61
C GLU A 76 -2.85 10.83 -4.56
N ASN A 77 -3.24 10.62 -3.31
CA ASN A 77 -2.32 10.29 -2.22
C ASN A 77 -1.54 9.01 -2.51
N SER A 78 -2.20 7.97 -3.04
CA SER A 78 -1.52 6.73 -3.42
C SER A 78 -0.43 6.97 -4.47
N LYS A 79 -0.70 7.81 -5.48
CA LYS A 79 0.30 8.17 -6.48
C LYS A 79 1.48 8.91 -5.84
N THR A 80 1.21 9.94 -5.04
CA THR A 80 2.23 10.74 -4.34
C THR A 80 3.12 9.87 -3.47
N ILE A 81 2.54 8.99 -2.63
CA ILE A 81 3.29 8.10 -1.74
C ILE A 81 4.20 7.15 -2.52
N TRP A 82 3.73 6.64 -3.67
CA TRP A 82 4.58 5.78 -4.51
C TRP A 82 5.77 6.55 -5.07
N GLU A 83 5.53 7.74 -5.61
CA GLU A 83 6.58 8.59 -6.19
C GLU A 83 7.62 8.96 -5.13
N GLU A 84 7.18 9.44 -3.97
CA GLU A 84 8.07 9.78 -2.85
C GLU A 84 8.85 8.56 -2.34
N CYS A 85 8.22 7.40 -2.19
CA CYS A 85 8.94 6.20 -1.73
C CYS A 85 9.95 5.64 -2.74
N VAL A 86 9.81 5.93 -4.04
CA VAL A 86 10.79 5.53 -5.06
C VAL A 86 11.98 6.49 -5.12
N GLU A 87 11.77 7.75 -4.76
CA GLU A 87 12.81 8.78 -4.70
C GLU A 87 13.67 8.72 -3.42
N ASN A 88 13.19 8.01 -2.38
CA ASN A 88 13.80 7.86 -1.06
C ASN A 88 14.79 6.68 -0.96
#